data_AF-A0A7C1HFU5-F1
#
_entry.id   AF-A0A7C1HFU5-F1
#
_cell.length_a   1.000
_cell.length_b   1.000
_cell.length_c   1.000
_cell.angle_alpha   90.00
_cell.angle_beta   90.00
_cell.angle_gamma   90.00
#
_symmetry.space_group_name_H-M   'P 1'
#
loop_
_entity.id
_entity.type
_entity.pdbx_description
1 polymer ?
#
loop_
_entity_poly.entity_id
_entity_poly.type
_entity_poly.pdbx_seq_one_letter_code
_entity_poly.pdbx_strand_id
1 'polypeptide(L)'
;MEIKNIYDKVKDYLCDEIGNMALPGEPKFDAELKNWHVPVLCKTEKGIFLTGEILLDEDLNFIRIPAKEQMLKILETAMRLVPFLVYAEPEELKKKGLKAVAI
;
A
#
# COMPACT_ATOMS: atom_id res chain seq x y z
N MET A 1 13.82 20.81 7.02
CA MET A 1 12.44 20.34 6.89
C MET A 1 12.45 18.85 7.16
N GLU A 2 11.82 18.39 8.24
CA GLU A 2 12.04 17.02 8.74
C GLU A 2 11.10 16.02 8.05
N ILE A 3 11.67 14.93 7.50
CA ILE A 3 10.94 13.79 6.91
C ILE A 3 9.83 13.27 7.83
N LYS A 4 10.04 13.37 9.15
CA LYS A 4 9.06 13.04 10.19
C LYS A 4 7.73 13.78 10.01
N ASN A 5 7.77 15.06 9.64
CA ASN A 5 6.57 15.87 9.44
C ASN A 5 5.74 15.40 8.23
N ILE A 6 6.42 14.95 7.16
CA ILE A 6 5.75 14.41 5.96
C ILE A 6 5.09 13.09 6.28
N TYR A 7 5.82 12.20 6.98
CA TYR A 7 5.32 10.91 7.38
C TYR A 7 4.06 11.02 8.24
N ASP A 8 4.10 11.84 9.29
CA ASP A 8 2.98 12.01 10.21
C ASP A 8 1.76 12.62 9.49
N LYS A 9 1.97 13.65 8.66
CA LYS A 9 0.90 14.25 7.84
C LYS A 9 0.21 13.24 6.93
N VAL A 10 0.99 12.44 6.19
CA VAL A 10 0.42 11.44 5.28
C VAL A 10 -0.24 10.31 6.06
N LYS A 11 0.31 9.93 7.21
CA LYS A 11 -0.25 8.89 8.07
C LYS A 11 -1.62 9.30 8.61
N ASP A 12 -1.76 10.53 9.09
CA ASP A 12 -3.03 11.06 9.60
C ASP A 12 -4.09 11.05 8.50
N TYR A 13 -3.75 11.57 7.31
CA TYR A 13 -4.65 11.52 6.15
C TYR A 13 -5.09 10.08 5.80
N LEU A 14 -4.15 9.15 5.72
CA LEU A 14 -4.46 7.76 5.39
C LEU A 14 -5.33 7.10 6.45
N CYS A 15 -5.09 7.39 7.73
CA CYS A 15 -5.88 6.85 8.82
C CYS A 15 -7.34 7.34 8.76
N ASP A 16 -7.55 8.63 8.49
CA ASP A 16 -8.87 9.26 8.49
C ASP A 16 -9.70 8.90 7.25
N GLU A 17 -9.09 8.93 6.07
CA GLU A 17 -9.82 8.81 4.80
C GLU A 17 -9.84 7.38 4.23
N ILE A 18 -8.76 6.63 4.46
CA ILE A 18 -8.58 5.30 3.86
C ILE A 18 -8.87 4.21 4.89
N GLY A 19 -8.21 4.29 6.04
CA GLY A 19 -8.35 3.40 7.18
C GLY A 19 -7.00 2.98 7.77
N ASN A 20 -7.05 2.40 8.96
CA ASN A 20 -5.89 2.03 9.79
C ASN A 20 -4.93 0.99 9.19
N MET A 21 -5.30 0.33 8.09
CA MET A 21 -4.43 -0.63 7.40
C MET A 21 -3.56 0.02 6.32
N ALA A 22 -3.82 1.28 5.97
CA ALA A 22 -3.00 2.07 5.06
C ALA A 22 -1.93 2.85 5.83
N LEU A 23 -0.70 2.84 5.33
CA LEU A 23 0.46 3.47 5.93
C LEU A 23 1.32 4.18 4.88
N PRO A 24 2.00 5.28 5.22
CA PRO A 24 3.00 5.85 4.34
C PRO A 24 4.24 4.94 4.26
N GLY A 25 4.79 4.82 3.06
CA GLY A 25 6.15 4.37 2.82
C GLY A 25 7.17 5.49 3.04
N GLU A 26 8.43 5.22 2.68
CA GLU A 26 9.50 6.21 2.80
C GLU A 26 9.32 7.36 1.80
N PRO A 27 9.22 8.62 2.27
CA PRO A 27 9.14 9.79 1.39
C PRO A 27 10.43 9.98 0.58
N LYS A 28 10.28 10.30 -0.71
CA LYS A 28 11.40 10.64 -1.60
C LYS A 28 11.15 12.00 -2.25
N PHE A 29 12.14 12.87 -2.22
CA PHE A 29 12.04 14.18 -2.88
C PHE A 29 12.54 14.08 -4.31
N ASP A 30 11.73 14.55 -5.26
CA ASP A 30 12.13 14.79 -6.64
C ASP A 30 12.53 16.26 -6.78
N ALA A 31 13.83 16.50 -7.02
CA ALA A 31 14.38 17.85 -7.13
C ALA A 31 14.04 18.54 -8.47
N GLU A 32 13.74 17.77 -9.52
CA GLU A 32 13.37 18.32 -10.83
C GLU A 32 11.93 18.83 -10.80
N LEU A 33 11.04 18.03 -10.22
CA LEU A 33 9.61 18.32 -10.10
C LEU A 33 9.25 19.11 -8.84
N LYS A 34 10.20 19.26 -7.91
CA LYS A 34 10.04 19.98 -6.64
C LYS A 34 8.88 19.44 -5.81
N ASN A 35 8.78 18.11 -5.71
CA ASN A 35 7.70 17.46 -4.99
C ASN A 35 8.19 16.24 -4.20
N TRP A 36 7.43 15.87 -3.18
CA TRP A 36 7.62 14.68 -2.37
C TRP A 36 6.73 13.56 -2.87
N HIS A 37 7.33 12.42 -3.16
CA HIS A 37 6.68 11.17 -3.50
C HIS A 37 6.59 10.30 -2.25
N VAL A 38 5.37 9.97 -1.83
CA VAL A 38 5.12 9.12 -0.66
C VAL A 38 4.33 7.88 -1.08
N PRO A 39 4.97 6.70 -1.10
CA PRO A 39 4.28 5.46 -1.40
C PRO A 39 3.15 5.18 -0.39
N VAL A 40 2.03 4.64 -0.85
CA VAL A 40 0.93 4.19 0.03
C VAL A 40 0.96 2.67 0.15
N LEU A 41 1.23 2.20 1.36
CA LEU A 41 1.35 0.78 1.69
C LEU A 41 0.08 0.30 2.40
N CYS A 42 -0.50 -0.82 1.95
CA CYS A 42 -1.61 -1.48 2.63
C CYS A 42 -1.17 -2.79 3.26
N LYS A 43 -1.43 -2.94 4.57
CA LYS A 43 -1.19 -4.19 5.30
C LYS A 43 -2.39 -5.13 5.15
N THR A 44 -2.09 -6.39 4.88
CA THR A 44 -3.08 -7.48 4.78
C THR A 44 -2.58 -8.73 5.51
N GLU A 45 -3.42 -9.74 5.61
CA GLU A 45 -3.02 -11.07 6.09
C GLU A 45 -1.93 -11.73 5.20
N LYS A 46 -1.84 -11.35 3.92
CA LYS A 46 -0.88 -11.90 2.96
C LYS A 46 0.44 -11.12 2.88
N GLY A 47 0.55 -10.01 3.61
CA GLY A 47 1.73 -9.13 3.59
C GLY A 47 1.38 -7.67 3.34
N ILE A 48 2.39 -6.89 2.97
CA ILE A 48 2.30 -5.44 2.73
C ILE A 48 2.40 -5.19 1.22
N PHE A 49 1.47 -4.40 0.70
CA PHE A 49 1.33 -4.12 -0.73
C PHE A 49 1.43 -2.64 -1.02
N LEU A 50 2.15 -2.27 -2.08
CA LEU A 50 2.10 -0.92 -2.63
C LEU A 50 0.78 -0.73 -3.39
N THR A 51 0.01 0.27 -3.01
CA THR A 51 -1.36 0.49 -3.53
C THR A 51 -1.56 1.85 -4.17
N GLY A 52 -0.60 2.77 -4.02
CA GLY A 52 -0.65 4.09 -4.63
C GLY A 52 0.56 4.94 -4.25
N GLU A 53 0.50 6.21 -4.62
CA GLU A 53 1.52 7.20 -4.32
C GLU A 53 0.86 8.58 -4.14
N ILE A 54 1.11 9.20 -2.99
CA ILE A 54 0.73 10.58 -2.68
C ILE A 54 1.86 11.51 -3.10
N LEU A 55 1.49 12.64 -3.71
CA LEU A 55 2.42 13.71 -4.05
C LEU A 55 2.16 14.94 -3.18
N LEU A 56 3.21 15.51 -2.62
CA LEU A 56 3.17 16.79 -1.92
C LEU A 56 4.14 17.80 -2.57
N ASP A 57 3.83 19.09 -2.52
CA ASP A 57 4.78 20.15 -2.94
C ASP A 57 5.87 20.42 -1.89
N GLU A 58 6.77 21.36 -2.16
CA GLU A 58 7.84 21.78 -1.23
C GLU A 58 7.28 22.31 0.10
N ASP A 59 6.06 22.85 0.10
CA ASP A 59 5.34 23.39 1.25
C ASP A 59 4.43 22.34 1.94
N LEU A 60 4.53 21.07 1.52
CA LEU A 60 3.79 19.92 2.02
C LEU A 60 2.29 19.97 1.76
N ASN A 61 1.81 20.70 0.76
CA ASN A 61 0.42 20.63 0.31
C ASN A 61 0.22 19.41 -0.59
N PHE A 62 -0.93 18.76 -0.48
CA PHE A 62 -1.24 17.62 -1.35
C PHE A 62 -1.47 18.08 -2.79
N ILE A 63 -0.61 17.62 -3.71
CA ILE A 63 -0.77 17.81 -5.16
C ILE A 63 -1.67 16.72 -5.73
N ARG A 64 -1.42 15.48 -5.30
CA ARG A 64 -2.13 14.29 -5.81
C ARG A 64 -2.33 13.28 -4.71
N ILE A 65 -3.55 12.77 -4.64
CA ILE A 65 -3.91 11.68 -3.75
C ILE A 65 -4.58 10.59 -4.60
N PRO A 66 -4.18 9.31 -4.47
CA PRO A 66 -4.84 8.23 -5.18
C PRO A 66 -6.28 8.02 -4.65
N ALA A 67 -7.22 7.77 -5.55
CA ALA A 67 -8.60 7.46 -5.18
C ALA A 67 -8.66 6.10 -4.43
N LYS A 68 -9.54 6.01 -3.43
CA LYS A 68 -9.69 4.81 -2.59
C LYS A 68 -10.02 3.56 -3.42
N GLU A 69 -10.92 3.70 -4.38
CA GLU A 69 -11.35 2.63 -5.28
C GLU A 69 -10.20 2.12 -6.15
N GLN A 70 -9.32 3.02 -6.59
CA GLN A 70 -8.14 2.66 -7.35
C GLN A 70 -7.15 1.87 -6.50
N MET A 71 -6.90 2.31 -5.26
CA MET A 71 -6.02 1.60 -4.32
C MET A 71 -6.55 0.20 -4.01
N LEU A 72 -7.86 0.07 -3.76
CA LEU A 72 -8.50 -1.22 -3.51
C LEU A 72 -8.36 -2.16 -4.71
N LYS A 73 -8.58 -1.65 -5.93
CA LYS A 73 -8.42 -2.45 -7.15
C LYS A 73 -6.97 -2.95 -7.33
N ILE A 74 -5.98 -2.11 -7.05
CA ILE A 74 -4.56 -2.50 -7.08
C ILE A 74 -4.29 -3.57 -6.02
N LEU A 75 -4.77 -3.38 -4.79
CA LEU A 75 -4.60 -4.31 -3.69
C LEU A 75 -5.19 -5.69 -4.01
N GLU A 76 -6.46 -5.74 -4.45
CA GLU A 76 -7.14 -6.99 -4.82
C GLU A 76 -6.40 -7.73 -5.92
N THR A 77 -5.90 -6.99 -6.92
CA THR A 77 -5.14 -7.58 -8.03
C THR A 77 -3.83 -8.18 -7.50
N ALA A 78 -3.08 -7.45 -6.68
CA ALA A 78 -1.82 -7.92 -6.12
C ALA A 78 -2.03 -9.13 -5.19
N MET A 79 -3.06 -9.13 -4.34
CA MET A 79 -3.39 -10.23 -3.43
C MET A 79 -3.80 -11.53 -4.13
N ARG A 80 -4.31 -11.46 -5.36
CA ARG A 80 -4.63 -12.63 -6.19
C ARG A 80 -3.38 -13.26 -6.81
N LEU A 81 -2.36 -12.45 -7.07
CA LEU A 81 -1.14 -12.89 -7.74
C LEU A 81 -0.09 -13.42 -6.77
N VAL A 82 -0.13 -13.01 -5.49
CA VAL A 82 0.86 -13.43 -4.50
C VAL A 82 0.57 -14.84 -3.97
N PRO A 83 1.48 -15.80 -4.17
CA PRO A 83 1.43 -17.09 -3.49
C PRO A 83 1.60 -16.89 -1.98
N PHE A 84 0.93 -17.71 -1.18
CA PHE A 84 1.03 -17.66 0.27
C PHE A 84 1.07 -19.07 0.86
N LEU A 85 1.76 -19.20 1.99
CA LEU A 85 1.88 -20.47 2.69
C LEU A 85 0.55 -20.79 3.40
N VAL A 86 0.06 -22.01 3.22
CA VAL A 86 -1.14 -22.51 3.90
C VAL A 86 -0.77 -23.78 4.63
N TYR A 87 -1.01 -23.81 5.94
CA TYR A 87 -0.83 -24.99 6.76
C TYR A 87 -2.15 -25.75 6.83
N ALA A 88 -2.31 -26.78 6.01
CA ALA A 88 -3.50 -27.61 5.93
C ALA A 88 -3.17 -28.96 5.26
N GLU A 89 -3.98 -29.98 5.55
CA GLU A 89 -3.88 -31.28 4.88
C GLU A 89 -4.28 -31.17 3.39
N PRO A 90 -3.74 -32.02 2.49
CA PRO A 90 -3.98 -31.91 1.05
C PRO A 90 -5.47 -31.91 0.66
N GLU A 91 -6.30 -32.65 1.41
CA GLU A 91 -7.74 -32.78 1.18
C GLU A 91 -8.49 -31.50 1.52
N GLU A 92 -8.03 -30.73 2.51
CA GLU A 92 -8.58 -29.42 2.83
C GLU A 92 -8.20 -28.39 1.77
N LEU A 93 -6.96 -28.46 1.25
CA LEU A 93 -6.49 -27.59 0.18
C LEU A 93 -7.32 -27.80 -1.09
N LYS A 94 -7.61 -29.06 -1.46
CA LYS A 94 -8.50 -29.41 -2.58
C LYS A 94 -9.90 -28.83 -2.39
N LYS A 95 -10.50 -28.97 -1.20
CA LYS A 95 -11.83 -28.40 -0.88
C LYS A 95 -11.87 -26.88 -1.01
N LYS A 96 -10.79 -26.19 -0.63
CA LYS A 96 -10.65 -24.72 -0.75
C LYS A 96 -10.30 -24.27 -2.18
N GLY A 97 -10.17 -25.19 -3.13
CA GLY A 97 -9.78 -24.87 -4.51
C GLY A 97 -8.36 -24.33 -4.65
N LEU A 98 -7.51 -24.54 -3.63
CA LEU A 98 -6.14 -24.06 -3.62
C LEU A 98 -5.25 -25.00 -4.44
N LYS A 99 -4.39 -24.40 -5.27
CA LYS A 99 -3.40 -25.13 -6.07
C LYS A 99 -2.02 -24.80 -5.55
N ALA A 100 -1.22 -25.83 -5.28
CA ALA A 100 0.18 -25.64 -4.96
C ALA A 100 0.90 -25.01 -6.17
N VAL A 101 1.70 -24.00 -5.90
CA VAL A 101 2.58 -23.37 -6.89
C VAL A 101 3.99 -23.83 -6.54
N ALA A 102 4.66 -24.52 -7.47
CA ALA A 102 6.08 -24.79 -7.32
C ALA A 102 6.84 -23.51 -7.70
N ILE A 103 7.73 -23.05 -6.82
CA ILE A 103 8.66 -21.95 -7.06
C ILE A 103 10.01 -22.56 -7.40
#